data_AF-A0A0N4YHP8-F1
#
_entry.id   AF-A0A0N4YHP8-F1
#
_cell.length_a   1.000
_cell.length_b   1.000
_cell.length_c   1.000
_cell.angle_alpha   90.00
_cell.angle_beta   90.00
_cell.angle_gamma   90.00
#
_symmetry.space_group_name_H-M   'P 1'
#
loop_
_entity.id
_entity.type
_entity.pdbx_description
1 polymer ?
#
loop_
_entity_poly.entity_id
_entity_poly.type
_entity_poly.pdbx_seq_one_letter_code
_entity_poly.pdbx_strand_id
1 'polypeptide(L)'
;MPSTASGDDRRTKALFRTTVDAVRAIGRANAIRLRTKLLDNENDAAALTYSEIVREEPLPGLFGALGSLFGPADLSRKLKPMRRTPIRQQNFSPSSLNLVVNIQSGMNLPTRSDGQVHAVVEVEFQNSRCSTPSVSGRNPSWHHGLSLPVDGVDDLKSIIDCVKLNVYDQVFGLDSQA
;
A
#
# COMPACT_ATOMS: atom_id res chain seq x y z
N MET A 1 -44.07 -30.58 -7.55
CA MET A 1 -42.92 -30.40 -6.65
C MET A 1 -41.99 -29.38 -7.29
N PRO A 2 -41.78 -28.19 -6.68
CA PRO A 2 -41.27 -27.02 -7.39
C PRO A 2 -39.73 -26.97 -7.43
N SER A 3 -39.25 -26.33 -8.50
CA SER A 3 -37.86 -26.13 -8.91
C SER A 3 -37.08 -25.22 -7.96
N THR A 4 -35.89 -25.66 -7.54
CA THR A 4 -34.89 -24.83 -6.84
C THR A 4 -34.11 -23.99 -7.86
N ALA A 5 -34.62 -22.80 -8.18
CA ALA A 5 -33.91 -21.83 -9.00
C ALA A 5 -33.03 -20.92 -8.14
N SER A 6 -31.71 -21.12 -8.23
CA SER A 6 -30.71 -20.06 -8.43
C SER A 6 -30.97 -18.73 -7.69
N GLY A 7 -30.87 -18.75 -6.36
CA GLY A 7 -31.03 -17.57 -5.49
C GLY A 7 -29.76 -16.75 -5.27
N ASP A 8 -28.57 -17.32 -5.48
CA ASP A 8 -27.31 -16.68 -5.10
C ASP A 8 -26.79 -15.66 -6.11
N ASP A 9 -27.22 -15.76 -7.37
CA ASP A 9 -26.71 -14.93 -8.47
C ASP A 9 -27.33 -13.52 -8.52
N ARG A 10 -28.41 -13.29 -7.76
CA ARG A 10 -29.11 -11.99 -7.68
C ARG A 10 -28.59 -11.09 -6.56
N ARG A 11 -27.97 -11.64 -5.51
CA ARG A 11 -27.43 -10.83 -4.39
C ARG A 11 -26.11 -10.15 -4.75
N THR A 12 -25.29 -10.78 -5.58
CA THR A 12 -24.02 -10.20 -6.07
C THR A 12 -24.23 -9.07 -7.07
N LYS A 13 -25.31 -9.11 -7.87
CA LYS A 13 -25.64 -8.06 -8.84
C LYS A 13 -26.15 -6.75 -8.21
N ALA A 14 -26.42 -6.73 -6.90
CA ALA A 14 -26.89 -5.54 -6.19
C ALA A 14 -25.76 -4.69 -5.56
N LEU A 15 -24.49 -5.12 -5.62
CA LEU A 15 -23.45 -4.57 -4.75
C LEU A 15 -22.77 -3.29 -5.25
N PHE A 16 -22.97 -2.88 -6.51
CA PHE A 16 -22.34 -1.69 -7.08
C PHE A 16 -23.39 -0.82 -7.75
N ARG A 17 -23.69 0.34 -7.13
CA ARG A 17 -24.67 1.31 -7.66
C ARG A 17 -24.22 1.94 -8.96
N THR A 18 -22.91 1.93 -9.24
CA THR A 18 -22.30 2.44 -10.48
C THR A 18 -21.11 1.59 -10.92
N THR A 19 -20.73 1.66 -12.19
CA THR A 19 -19.49 1.04 -12.72
C THR A 19 -18.24 1.55 -12.00
N VAL A 20 -18.24 2.81 -11.58
CA VAL A 20 -17.16 3.42 -10.79
C VAL A 20 -17.00 2.72 -9.44
N ASP A 21 -18.10 2.38 -8.77
CA ASP A 21 -18.04 1.66 -7.50
C ASP A 21 -17.49 0.25 -7.65
N ALA A 22 -17.85 -0.44 -8.74
CA ALA A 22 -17.31 -1.76 -9.06
C ALA A 22 -15.79 -1.72 -9.28
N VAL A 23 -15.31 -0.75 -10.08
CA VAL A 23 -13.87 -0.55 -10.32
C VAL A 23 -13.14 -0.21 -9.01
N ARG A 24 -13.73 0.65 -8.17
CA ARG A 24 -13.17 1.00 -6.85
C ARG A 24 -13.05 -0.24 -5.94
N ALA A 25 -14.06 -1.11 -5.93
CA ALA A 25 -14.04 -2.33 -5.14
C ALA A 25 -12.98 -3.33 -5.61
N ILE A 26 -12.83 -3.52 -6.93
CA ILE A 26 -11.77 -4.35 -7.51
C ILE A 26 -10.39 -3.79 -7.16
N GLY A 27 -10.21 -2.46 -7.26
CA GLY A 27 -8.98 -1.79 -6.88
C GLY A 27 -8.60 -2.04 -5.42
N ARG A 28 -9.57 -1.90 -4.51
CA ARG A 28 -9.37 -2.19 -3.07
C ARG A 28 -8.97 -3.65 -2.83
N ALA A 29 -9.68 -4.60 -3.43
CA ALA A 29 -9.37 -6.02 -3.28
C ALA A 29 -7.96 -6.35 -3.77
N ASN A 30 -7.53 -5.77 -4.89
CA ASN A 30 -6.17 -5.94 -5.42
C ASN A 30 -5.10 -5.34 -4.50
N ALA A 31 -5.34 -4.16 -3.93
CA ALA A 31 -4.41 -3.52 -3.00
C ALA A 31 -4.23 -4.36 -1.72
N ILE A 32 -5.32 -4.87 -1.16
CA ILE A 32 -5.28 -5.77 0.00
C ILE A 32 -4.48 -7.03 -0.34
N ARG A 33 -4.76 -7.66 -1.49
CA ARG A 33 -4.04 -8.87 -1.94
C ARG A 33 -2.54 -8.64 -2.09
N LEU A 34 -2.13 -7.51 -2.67
CA LEU A 34 -0.71 -7.15 -2.82
C LEU A 34 -0.04 -6.99 -1.46
N ARG A 35 -0.70 -6.30 -0.52
CA ARG A 35 -0.21 -6.16 0.86
C ARG A 35 -0.05 -7.51 1.54
N THR A 36 -1.07 -8.37 1.50
CA THR A 36 -1.00 -9.70 2.12
C THR A 36 0.19 -10.49 1.59
N LYS A 37 0.38 -10.52 0.27
CA LYS A 37 1.55 -11.18 -0.34
C LYS A 37 2.89 -10.63 0.12
N LEU A 38 2.99 -9.30 0.31
CA LEU A 38 4.23 -8.69 0.79
C LEU A 38 4.52 -9.04 2.26
N LEU A 39 3.48 -9.08 3.10
CA LEU A 39 3.59 -9.50 4.50
C LEU A 39 3.97 -10.98 4.60
N ASP A 40 3.35 -11.84 3.79
CA ASP A 40 3.67 -13.26 3.71
C ASP A 40 5.13 -13.47 3.27
N ASN A 41 5.57 -12.79 2.21
CA ASN A 41 6.97 -12.84 1.76
C ASN A 41 7.97 -12.38 2.85
N GLU A 42 7.61 -11.37 3.65
CA GLU A 42 8.45 -10.91 4.75
C GLU A 42 8.52 -11.96 5.86
N ASN A 43 7.40 -12.59 6.20
CA ASN A 43 7.33 -13.66 7.19
C ASN A 43 8.13 -14.90 6.73
N ASP A 44 8.02 -15.28 5.47
CA ASP A 44 8.77 -16.39 4.87
C ASP A 44 10.27 -16.09 4.83
N ALA A 45 10.68 -14.86 4.51
CA ALA A 45 12.07 -14.43 4.57
C ALA A 45 12.62 -14.36 6.02
N ALA A 46 11.74 -14.18 7.01
CA ALA A 46 12.10 -14.31 8.42
C ALA A 46 12.26 -15.79 8.83
N ALA A 47 11.49 -16.70 8.24
CA ALA A 47 11.55 -18.14 8.42
C ALA A 47 12.64 -18.80 7.56
N LEU A 48 13.92 -18.49 7.82
CA LEU A 48 15.04 -19.14 7.12
C LEU A 48 15.06 -20.65 7.37
N THR A 49 15.14 -21.45 6.31
CA THR A 49 15.36 -22.90 6.40
C THR A 49 16.83 -23.20 6.75
N TYR A 50 17.10 -24.31 7.44
CA TYR A 50 18.46 -24.68 7.90
C TYR A 50 19.52 -24.63 6.78
N SER A 51 19.15 -25.06 5.57
CA SER A 51 20.00 -25.04 4.36
C SER A 51 20.31 -23.65 3.81
N GLU A 52 19.57 -22.62 4.20
CA GLU A 52 19.79 -21.23 3.79
C GLU A 52 20.67 -20.47 4.79
N ILE A 53 20.60 -20.85 6.07
CA ILE A 53 21.52 -20.45 7.15
C ILE A 53 22.91 -21.05 6.91
N VAL A 54 22.93 -22.27 6.35
CA VAL A 54 24.13 -23.06 6.09
C VAL A 54 24.01 -23.64 4.68
N ARG A 55 24.44 -22.88 3.67
CA ARG A 55 24.62 -23.44 2.33
C ARG A 55 25.90 -24.28 2.34
N GLU A 56 25.75 -25.58 2.21
CA GLU A 56 26.85 -26.46 1.83
C GLU A 56 27.20 -26.13 0.38
N GLU A 57 28.23 -25.31 0.17
CA GLU A 57 28.83 -25.19 -1.16
C GLU A 57 29.45 -26.55 -1.49
N PRO A 58 29.02 -27.26 -2.55
CA PRO A 58 29.80 -28.38 -3.05
C PRO A 58 31.15 -27.79 -3.45
N LEU A 59 32.21 -28.31 -2.82
CA LEU A 59 33.60 -27.89 -3.04
C LEU A 59 33.81 -27.62 -4.54
N PRO A 60 34.29 -26.44 -4.98
CA PRO A 60 34.80 -26.33 -6.33
C PRO A 60 35.86 -27.42 -6.43
N GLY A 61 35.55 -28.44 -7.23
CA GLY A 61 36.27 -29.69 -7.18
C GLY A 61 37.74 -29.44 -7.44
N LEU A 62 38.55 -29.45 -6.38
CA LEU A 62 40.00 -29.63 -6.50
C LEU A 62 40.34 -31.09 -6.88
N PHE A 63 39.33 -31.86 -7.30
CA PHE A 63 39.38 -33.19 -7.88
C PHE A 63 38.70 -33.26 -9.26
N GLY A 64 38.63 -32.13 -9.99
CA GLY A 64 38.33 -32.18 -11.42
C GLY A 64 39.46 -32.79 -12.26
N ALA A 65 40.67 -32.98 -11.71
CA ALA A 65 41.77 -33.57 -12.47
C ALA A 65 42.79 -34.46 -11.71
N LEU A 66 43.23 -34.20 -10.46
CA LEU A 66 44.45 -34.88 -9.95
C LEU A 66 44.56 -35.05 -8.42
N GLY A 67 43.63 -35.71 -7.74
CA GLY A 67 43.86 -35.94 -6.29
C GLY A 67 43.09 -37.05 -5.57
N SER A 68 42.42 -37.95 -6.28
CA SER A 68 41.73 -39.11 -5.68
C SER A 68 42.68 -40.19 -5.12
N LEU A 69 43.89 -39.85 -4.66
CA LEU A 69 44.85 -40.79 -4.11
C LEU A 69 45.32 -40.29 -2.74
N PHE A 70 44.72 -40.87 -1.69
CA PHE A 70 45.10 -40.76 -0.28
C PHE A 70 44.62 -39.49 0.47
N GLY A 71 43.38 -39.53 0.96
CA GLY A 71 42.95 -38.69 2.06
C GLY A 71 41.53 -39.04 2.49
N PRO A 72 41.23 -39.23 3.78
CA PRO A 72 39.88 -39.52 4.22
C PRO A 72 38.96 -38.35 3.83
N ALA A 73 37.94 -38.68 3.05
CA ALA A 73 36.89 -37.76 2.66
C ALA A 73 36.04 -37.46 3.88
N ASP A 74 36.46 -36.48 4.68
CA ASP A 74 35.58 -35.67 5.53
C ASP A 74 36.40 -34.54 6.18
N LEU A 75 36.56 -33.45 5.43
CA LEU A 75 36.92 -32.15 6.02
C LEU A 75 35.69 -31.26 6.00
N SER A 76 34.68 -31.63 6.80
CA SER A 76 33.67 -30.71 7.31
C SER A 76 34.39 -29.60 8.09
N ARG A 77 34.82 -28.53 7.38
CA ARG A 77 35.30 -27.31 8.03
C ARG A 77 34.14 -26.63 8.73
N LYS A 78 34.36 -26.16 9.96
CA LYS A 78 33.39 -25.34 10.72
C LYS A 78 32.97 -24.14 9.86
N LEU A 79 31.75 -24.20 9.35
CA LEU A 79 31.17 -23.16 8.50
C LEU A 79 31.08 -21.87 9.33
N LYS A 80 31.68 -20.79 8.81
CA LYS A 80 31.51 -19.46 9.40
C LYS A 80 30.10 -19.00 9.02
N PRO A 81 29.29 -18.54 9.99
CA PRO A 81 27.97 -18.00 9.67
C PRO A 81 28.12 -16.84 8.68
N MET A 82 27.38 -16.90 7.57
CA MET A 82 27.35 -15.84 6.56
C MET A 82 26.73 -14.59 7.18
N ARG A 83 27.43 -13.45 7.12
CA ARG A 83 26.93 -12.18 7.68
C ARG A 83 25.81 -11.66 6.77
N ARG A 84 24.56 -11.69 7.26
CA ARG A 84 23.38 -11.15 6.57
C ARG A 84 23.64 -9.69 6.18
N THR A 85 23.23 -9.30 4.98
CA THR A 85 23.13 -7.87 4.63
C THR A 85 22.16 -7.25 5.63
N PRO A 86 22.57 -6.25 6.42
CA PRO A 86 21.71 -5.69 7.45
C PRO A 86 20.46 -5.12 6.79
N ILE A 87 19.30 -5.67 7.17
CA ILE A 87 18.02 -5.06 6.85
C ILE A 87 18.07 -3.68 7.51
N ARG A 88 17.96 -2.62 6.71
CA ARG A 88 17.95 -1.25 7.19
C ARG A 88 16.70 -1.02 8.03
N GLN A 89 16.76 -1.39 9.31
CA GLN A 89 15.72 -1.05 10.27
C GLN A 89 15.77 0.46 10.47
N GLN A 90 14.74 1.15 9.98
CA GLN A 90 14.53 2.52 10.38
C GLN A 90 14.00 2.46 11.81
N ASN A 91 14.83 2.83 12.78
CA ASN A 91 14.40 3.02 14.16
C ASN A 91 13.38 4.16 14.18
N PHE A 92 12.09 3.80 14.19
CA PHE A 92 11.00 4.74 14.36
C PHE A 92 10.87 5.00 15.86
N SER A 93 10.98 6.26 16.30
CA SER A 93 10.55 6.63 17.65
C SER A 93 9.01 6.60 17.66
N PRO A 94 8.36 5.77 18.50
CA PRO A 94 6.92 5.50 18.40
C PRO A 94 6.02 6.67 18.84
N SER A 95 6.58 7.82 19.22
CA SER A 95 5.79 8.88 19.85
C SER A 95 4.81 9.58 18.91
N SER A 96 5.09 9.67 17.61
CA SER A 96 4.17 10.25 16.62
C SER A 96 4.60 9.98 15.18
N LEU A 97 3.64 9.65 14.32
CA LEU A 97 3.82 9.50 12.87
C LEU A 97 2.78 10.39 12.17
N ASN A 98 3.20 11.06 11.09
CA ASN A 98 2.34 11.88 10.26
C ASN A 98 2.39 11.41 8.80
N LEU A 99 1.21 11.28 8.19
CA LEU A 99 1.04 11.10 6.76
C LEU A 99 1.05 12.46 6.08
N VAL A 100 2.06 12.71 5.26
CA VAL A 100 2.16 13.93 4.45
C VAL A 100 1.65 13.67 3.04
N VAL A 101 0.63 14.43 2.63
CA VAL A 101 0.01 14.35 1.31
C VAL A 101 0.21 15.67 0.59
N ASN A 102 0.88 15.65 -0.56
CA ASN A 102 1.08 16.84 -1.38
C ASN A 102 0.10 16.83 -2.56
N ILE A 103 -0.81 17.80 -2.60
CA ILE A 103 -1.77 17.99 -3.67
C ILE A 103 -1.20 19.02 -4.67
N GLN A 104 -0.81 18.54 -5.85
CA GLN A 104 -0.19 19.39 -6.86
C GLN A 104 -1.22 20.12 -7.72
N SER A 105 -1.90 19.41 -8.62
CA SER A 105 -2.84 20.00 -9.58
C SER A 105 -3.92 19.01 -10.00
N GLY A 106 -4.97 19.53 -10.62
CA GLY A 106 -6.03 18.79 -11.28
C GLY A 106 -6.19 19.24 -12.73
N MET A 107 -6.79 18.39 -13.57
CA MET A 107 -7.00 18.68 -14.99
C MET A 107 -8.42 18.33 -15.41
N ASN A 108 -8.98 19.13 -16.32
CA ASN A 108 -10.28 18.88 -16.94
C ASN A 108 -11.42 18.68 -15.93
N LEU A 109 -11.40 19.41 -14.82
CA LEU A 109 -12.50 19.37 -13.87
C LEU A 109 -13.81 19.84 -14.55
N PRO A 110 -14.94 19.19 -14.23
CA PRO A 110 -16.23 19.61 -14.74
C PRO A 110 -16.56 21.00 -14.20
N THR A 111 -17.14 21.85 -15.04
CA THR A 111 -17.65 23.17 -14.65
C THR A 111 -19.13 23.10 -14.33
N ARG A 112 -19.61 24.03 -13.52
CA ARG A 112 -21.05 24.26 -13.36
C ARG A 112 -21.64 24.85 -14.64
N SER A 113 -22.95 25.06 -14.63
CA SER A 113 -23.68 25.71 -15.72
C SER A 113 -23.23 27.15 -16.01
N ASP A 114 -22.67 27.84 -15.02
CA ASP A 114 -22.09 29.18 -15.15
C ASP A 114 -20.66 29.19 -15.75
N GLY A 115 -20.10 28.01 -16.04
CA GLY A 115 -18.74 27.85 -16.54
C GLY A 115 -17.65 28.02 -15.49
N GLN A 116 -18.00 28.27 -14.23
CA GLN A 116 -17.06 28.41 -13.11
C GLN A 116 -16.99 27.12 -12.29
N VAL A 117 -15.86 26.95 -11.61
CA VAL A 117 -15.59 25.86 -10.66
C VAL A 117 -14.57 26.38 -9.66
N HIS A 118 -14.80 26.11 -8.38
CA HIS A 118 -13.93 26.47 -7.26
C HIS A 118 -13.51 25.18 -6.56
N ALA A 119 -12.45 24.57 -7.06
CA ALA A 119 -12.06 23.23 -6.67
C ALA A 119 -11.33 23.22 -5.32
N VAL A 120 -11.77 22.33 -4.44
CA VAL A 120 -11.16 22.02 -3.14
C VAL A 120 -10.92 20.51 -3.08
N VAL A 121 -9.72 20.10 -2.68
CA VAL A 121 -9.43 18.69 -2.40
C VAL A 121 -9.44 18.49 -0.90
N GLU A 122 -10.24 17.54 -0.46
CA GLU A 122 -10.27 17.04 0.89
C GLU A 122 -9.54 15.70 0.95
N VAL A 123 -8.67 15.57 1.93
CA VAL A 123 -7.92 14.37 2.25
C VAL A 123 -8.43 13.83 3.57
N GLU A 124 -8.83 12.57 3.58
CA GLU A 124 -9.27 11.86 4.77
C GLU A 124 -8.40 10.62 4.97
N PHE A 125 -7.92 10.43 6.19
CA PHE A 125 -7.19 9.26 6.62
C PHE A 125 -7.54 8.96 8.08
N GLN A 126 -7.92 7.71 8.38
CA GLN A 126 -8.46 7.32 9.69
C GLN A 126 -9.61 8.23 10.13
N ASN A 127 -9.48 8.89 11.28
CA ASN A 127 -10.46 9.83 11.83
C ASN A 127 -10.07 11.30 11.57
N SER A 128 -9.04 11.54 10.76
CA SER A 128 -8.52 12.88 10.46
C SER A 128 -8.89 13.31 9.05
N ARG A 129 -9.20 14.61 8.91
CA ARG A 129 -9.54 15.28 7.66
C ARG A 129 -8.79 16.60 7.56
N CYS A 130 -8.31 16.91 6.37
CA CYS A 130 -7.77 18.21 6.03
C CYS A 130 -8.08 18.54 4.57
N SER A 131 -8.05 19.82 4.21
CA SER A 131 -8.48 20.28 2.90
C SER A 131 -7.53 21.32 2.34
N THR A 132 -7.39 21.37 1.03
CA THR A 132 -6.65 22.42 0.33
C THR A 132 -7.41 23.74 0.35
N PRO A 133 -6.73 24.86 0.05
CA PRO A 133 -7.40 26.08 -0.36
C PRO A 133 -8.27 25.86 -1.60
N SER A 134 -9.24 26.75 -1.77
CA SER A 134 -10.10 26.80 -2.95
C SER A 134 -9.39 27.47 -4.12
N VAL A 135 -9.36 26.82 -5.27
CA VAL A 135 -8.72 27.34 -6.49
C VAL A 135 -9.74 27.36 -7.62
N SER A 136 -9.87 28.49 -8.30
CA SER A 136 -10.79 28.63 -9.42
C SER A 136 -10.24 28.02 -10.71
N GLY A 137 -11.15 27.52 -11.54
CA GLY A 137 -10.86 27.06 -12.90
C GLY A 137 -10.74 25.55 -13.05
N ARG A 138 -10.83 25.09 -14.29
CA ARG A 138 -10.90 23.67 -14.67
C ARG A 138 -9.59 22.89 -14.45
N ASN A 139 -8.47 23.61 -14.38
CA ASN A 139 -7.15 23.05 -14.19
C ASN A 139 -6.49 23.70 -12.97
N PRO A 140 -6.99 23.43 -11.75
CA PRO A 140 -6.49 24.06 -10.55
C PRO A 140 -5.07 23.60 -10.21
N SER A 141 -4.27 24.52 -9.69
CA SER A 141 -2.94 24.27 -9.14
C SER A 141 -2.93 24.65 -7.66
N TRP A 142 -2.90 23.64 -6.78
CA TRP A 142 -2.91 23.86 -5.33
C TRP A 142 -1.49 23.99 -4.77
N HIS A 143 -0.57 23.15 -5.23
CA HIS A 143 0.80 23.04 -4.69
C HIS A 143 0.83 23.03 -3.15
N HIS A 144 -0.10 22.28 -2.54
CA HIS A 144 -0.40 22.39 -1.12
C HIS A 144 -0.10 21.08 -0.40
N GLY A 145 0.75 21.17 0.63
CA GLY A 145 1.09 20.05 1.51
C GLY A 145 0.14 19.97 2.70
N LEU A 146 -0.40 18.79 2.93
CA LEU A 146 -1.29 18.45 4.03
C LEU A 146 -0.62 17.40 4.93
N SER A 147 -0.84 17.49 6.24
CA SER A 147 -0.32 16.53 7.22
C SER A 147 -1.48 15.98 8.04
N LEU A 148 -1.58 14.66 8.13
CA LEU A 148 -2.56 13.97 8.97
C LEU A 148 -1.83 13.10 10.01
N PRO A 149 -2.26 13.09 11.27
CA PRO A 149 -1.71 12.16 12.25
C PRO A 149 -2.03 10.73 11.87
N VAL A 150 -1.15 9.81 12.27
CA VAL A 150 -1.34 8.37 12.11
C VAL A 150 -1.50 7.75 13.49
N ASP A 151 -2.68 7.20 13.74
CA ASP A 151 -2.99 6.38 14.91
C ASP A 151 -2.48 4.95 14.70
N GLY A 152 -2.18 4.24 15.80
CA GLY A 152 -1.70 2.85 15.75
C GLY A 152 -0.20 2.72 15.44
N VAL A 153 0.61 3.72 15.81
CA VAL A 153 2.06 3.75 15.57
C VAL A 153 2.79 2.54 16.19
N ASP A 154 2.22 1.96 17.25
CA ASP A 154 2.76 0.76 17.92
C ASP A 154 2.81 -0.47 17.00
N ASP A 155 1.86 -0.59 16.05
CA ASP A 155 1.84 -1.65 15.04
C ASP A 155 1.41 -1.12 13.67
N LEU A 156 2.37 -0.55 12.94
CA LEU A 156 2.17 -0.04 11.57
C LEU A 156 1.65 -1.10 10.59
N LYS A 157 1.88 -2.39 10.87
CA LYS A 157 1.41 -3.49 10.00
C LYS A 157 -0.09 -3.74 10.17
N SER A 158 -0.70 -3.29 11.26
CA SER A 158 -2.16 -3.37 11.47
C SER A 158 -2.95 -2.30 10.71
N ILE A 159 -2.30 -1.18 10.32
CA ILE A 159 -2.97 -0.04 9.69
C ILE A 159 -3.39 -0.41 8.26
N ILE A 160 -4.70 -0.61 8.06
CA ILE A 160 -5.33 -0.95 6.77
C ILE A 160 -6.20 0.19 6.21
N ASP A 161 -6.20 1.34 6.87
CA ASP A 161 -6.93 2.53 6.46
C ASP A 161 -6.54 2.99 5.05
N CYS A 162 -7.53 3.50 4.33
CA CYS A 162 -7.33 4.03 2.99
C CYS A 162 -7.29 5.56 3.05
N VAL A 163 -6.29 6.16 2.40
CA VAL A 163 -6.31 7.59 2.10
C VAL A 163 -7.41 7.85 1.08
N LYS A 164 -8.38 8.68 1.44
CA LYS A 164 -9.45 9.11 0.53
C LYS A 164 -9.17 10.53 0.08
N LEU A 165 -9.26 10.74 -1.22
CA LEU A 165 -9.18 12.05 -1.86
C LEU A 165 -10.56 12.37 -2.44
N ASN A 166 -11.22 13.37 -1.89
CA ASN A 166 -12.51 13.86 -2.38
C ASN A 166 -12.30 15.22 -3.02
N VAL A 167 -12.74 15.39 -4.26
CA VAL A 167 -12.69 16.67 -4.97
C VAL A 167 -14.08 17.28 -4.91
N TYR A 168 -14.17 18.47 -4.32
CA TYR A 168 -15.40 19.23 -4.22
C TYR A 168 -15.31 20.52 -5.02
N ASP A 169 -16.48 21.07 -5.31
CA ASP A 169 -16.64 22.36 -5.94
C ASP A 169 -17.35 23.30 -4.96
N GLN A 170 -16.60 24.23 -4.37
CA GLN A 170 -17.07 25.12 -3.31
C GLN A 170 -18.05 26.16 -3.85
N VAL A 171 -19.28 26.12 -3.35
CA VAL A 171 -20.32 27.10 -3.69
C VAL A 171 -20.35 28.16 -2.60
N PHE A 172 -20.23 29.42 -2.96
CA PHE A 172 -20.52 30.53 -2.04
C PHE A 172 -22.02 30.82 -2.14
N GLY A 173 -22.78 30.41 -1.13
CA GLY A 173 -24.18 30.82 -1.00
C GLY A 173 -24.27 32.31 -0.68
N LEU A 174 -25.20 33.02 -1.29
CA LEU A 174 -25.62 34.38 -0.90
C LEU A 174 -26.43 34.34 0.41
N ASP A 175 -25.91 33.71 1.47
CA ASP A 175 -26.60 33.66 2.77
C ASP A 175 -25.81 34.50 3.78
N SER A 176 -25.91 35.82 3.65
CA SER A 176 -25.52 36.79 4.69
C SER A 176 -26.31 38.12 4.58
N GLN A 177 -27.55 38.10 4.09
CA GLN A 177 -28.52 39.18 4.30
C GLN A 177 -29.93 38.60 4.40
N ALA A 178 -30.35 38.28 5.63
CA ALA A 178 -31.73 38.24 6.07
C ALA A 178 -31.76 38.59 7.56
#